data_AF-A0A818VA27-F1
#
_entry.id   AF-A0A818VA27-F1
#
_cell.length_a   1.000
_cell.length_b   1.000
_cell.length_c   1.000
_cell.angle_alpha   90.00
_cell.angle_beta   90.00
_cell.angle_gamma   90.00
#
_symmetry.space_group_name_H-M   'P 1'
#
loop_
_entity.id
_entity.type
_entity.pdbx_description
1 polymer ?
#
loop_
_entity_poly.entity_id
_entity_poly.type
_entity_poly.pdbx_seq_one_letter_code
_entity_poly.pdbx_strand_id
1 'polypeptide(L)' 'AICRTNFETNEQLKKLQCGHLFHPECVANWLRITRICPICRQRMSTINS' A
#
# COMPACT_ATOMS: atom_id res chain seq x y z
N ALA A 1 6.48 11.29 2.92
CA ALA A 1 5.67 11.01 1.71
C ALA A 1 6.23 9.75 1.06
N ILE A 2 5.37 8.77 0.74
CA ILE A 2 5.81 7.43 0.26
C ILE A 2 5.72 7.27 -1.26
N CYS A 3 5.13 8.24 -1.97
CA CYS A 3 5.24 8.35 -3.41
C CYS A 3 5.72 9.76 -3.75
N ARG A 4 6.79 9.86 -4.55
CA ARG A 4 7.39 11.11 -5.07
C ARG A 4 7.08 11.32 -6.56
N THR A 5 6.14 10.57 -7.12
CA THR A 5 5.82 10.58 -8.55
C THR A 5 4.40 11.10 -8.73
N ASN A 6 4.26 12.08 -9.61
CA ASN A 6 2.99 12.67 -10.02
C ASN A 6 1.98 11.57 -10.28
N PHE A 7 0.84 11.61 -9.57
CA PHE A 7 -0.28 10.73 -9.81
C PHE A 7 -0.68 10.85 -11.29
N GLU A 8 -0.26 9.90 -12.13
CA GLU A 8 -0.80 9.80 -13.47
C GLU A 8 -2.17 9.11 -13.33
N THR A 9 -3.20 9.72 -13.92
CA THR A 9 -4.63 9.41 -13.75
C THR A 9 -5.04 7.97 -14.14
N ASN A 10 -4.09 7.10 -14.45
CA ASN A 10 -4.29 5.70 -14.84
C ASN A 10 -3.42 4.69 -14.06
N GLU A 11 -2.78 5.09 -12.95
CA GLU A 11 -2.02 4.14 -12.12
C GLU A 11 -2.97 3.18 -11.38
N GLN A 12 -2.72 1.87 -11.52
CA GLN A 12 -3.54 0.80 -10.92
C GLN A 12 -3.39 0.76 -9.40
N LEU A 13 -4.11 1.63 -8.67
CA LEU A 13 -4.02 1.67 -7.21
C LEU A 13 -4.56 0.38 -6.56
N LYS A 14 -3.77 -0.18 -5.64
CA LYS A 14 -4.15 -1.31 -4.81
C LYS A 14 -4.69 -0.82 -3.47
N LYS A 15 -5.89 -1.26 -3.12
CA LYS A 15 -6.51 -1.01 -1.82
C LYS A 15 -6.03 -2.03 -0.80
N LEU A 16 -5.49 -1.56 0.32
CA LEU A 16 -5.16 -2.39 1.48
C LEU A 16 -6.42 -2.74 2.27
N GLN A 17 -6.29 -3.72 3.17
CA GLN A 17 -7.37 -4.13 4.07
C GLN A 17 -7.80 -3.04 5.05
N CYS A 18 -6.91 -2.09 5.34
CA CYS A 18 -7.24 -0.89 6.13
C CYS A 18 -7.97 0.18 5.31
N GLY A 19 -8.30 -0.06 4.04
CA GLY A 19 -9.05 0.85 3.18
C GLY A 19 -8.23 1.88 2.41
N HIS A 20 -6.93 1.98 2.67
CA HIS A 20 -6.03 2.94 2.02
C HIS A 20 -5.55 2.45 0.64
N LEU A 21 -5.35 3.38 -0.29
CA LEU A 21 -4.94 3.12 -1.67
C LEU A 21 -3.47 3.45 -1.87
N PHE A 22 -2.73 2.57 -2.53
CA PHE A 22 -1.31 2.74 -2.84
C PHE A 22 -0.96 2.12 -4.18
N HIS A 23 0.12 2.57 -4.81
CA HIS A 23 0.63 1.89 -6.00
C HIS A 23 1.00 0.44 -5.67
N PRO A 24 0.68 -0.51 -6.56
CA PRO A 24 0.87 -1.93 -6.33
C PRO A 24 2.35 -2.26 -6.18
N GLU A 25 3.22 -1.55 -6.91
CA GLU A 25 4.68 -1.60 -6.76
C GLU A 25 5.18 -1.06 -5.42
N CYS A 26 4.69 0.11 -5.00
CA CYS A 26 5.11 0.78 -3.77
C CYS A 26 4.64 -0.01 -2.55
N VAL A 27 3.37 -0.43 -2.55
CA VAL A 27 2.82 -1.25 -1.47
C VAL A 27 3.47 -2.63 -1.45
N ALA A 28 3.76 -3.25 -2.59
CA ALA A 28 4.44 -4.54 -2.61
C ALA A 28 5.84 -4.44 -1.98
N ASN A 29 6.63 -3.43 -2.38
CA ASN A 29 7.97 -3.25 -1.82
C ASN A 29 7.92 -2.86 -0.32
N TRP A 30 6.97 -2.01 0.05
CA TRP A 30 6.76 -1.61 1.45
C TRP A 30 6.35 -2.77 2.33
N LEU A 31 5.33 -3.54 1.93
CA LEU A 31 4.88 -4.74 2.66
C LEU A 31 5.97 -5.80 2.76
N ARG A 32 6.94 -5.81 1.83
CA ARG A 32 8.11 -6.69 1.91
C ARG A 32 9.01 -6.37 3.09
N ILE A 33 9.07 -5.11 3.51
CA ILE A 33 9.94 -4.62 4.59
C ILE A 33 9.15 -4.50 5.91
N THR A 34 8.00 -3.85 5.84
CA THR A 34 7.16 -3.47 6.97
C THR A 34 5.71 -3.66 6.54
N ARG A 35 5.11 -4.79 6.93
CA ARG A 35 3.70 -5.12 6.65
C ARG A 35 2.73 -4.24 7.45
N ILE A 36 2.97 -2.94 7.48
CA ILE A 36 2.25 -1.96 8.27
C ILE A 36 1.83 -0.85 7.33
N CYS A 37 0.55 -0.51 7.31
CA CYS A 37 0.07 0.61 6.50
C CYS A 37 0.78 1.90 6.95
N PRO A 38 1.41 2.66 6.06
CA PRO A 38 2.10 3.87 6.47
C PRO A 38 1.18 5.05 6.81
N ILE A 39 -0.11 4.97 6.44
CA ILE A 39 -1.10 6.03 6.75
C ILE A 39 -1.64 5.80 8.16
N CYS A 40 -2.22 4.63 8.42
CA CYS A 40 -2.90 4.33 9.68
C CYS A 40 -2.11 3.42 10.64
N ARG A 41 -0.91 2.96 10.24
CA ARG A 41 -0.06 2.04 11.01
C ARG A 41 -0.71 0.68 11.33
N GLN A 42 -1.73 0.30 10.56
CA GLN A 42 -2.40 -0.99 10.73
C GLN A 42 -1.61 -2.13 10.07
N ARG A 43 -1.39 -3.22 10.81
CA ARG A 43 -0.65 -4.39 10.32
C ARG A 43 -1.49 -5.16 9.30
N MET A 44 -0.91 -5.38 8.13
CA MET A 44 -1.47 -6.18 7.04
C MET A 44 -1.17 -7.65 7.30
N SER A 45 -2.04 -8.28 8.09
CA SER A 45 -2.07 -9.73 8.26
C SER A 45 -2.67 -10.33 7.00
N THR A 46 -1.89 -11.04 6.19
CA THR A 46 -2.44 -11.89 5.13
C THR A 46 -3.52 -12.78 5.75
N ILE A 47 -4.80 -12.50 5.48
CA ILE A 47 -5.89 -13.37 5.91
C ILE A 47 -5.77 -14.62 5.04
N ASN A 48 -5.18 -15.66 5.61
CA ASN A 48 -5.29 -17.01 5.09
C ASN A 48 -6.63 -17.56 5.56
N SER A 49 -7.58 -17.71 4.64
CA SER A 49 -8.79 -18.50 4.83
C SER A 49 -9.06 -19.24 3.54
#